data_AF-A0A9E7KS84-F1
#
_entry.id   AF-A0A9E7KS84-F1
#
_cell.length_a   1.000
_cell.length_b   1.000
_cell.length_c   1.000
_cell.angle_alpha   90.00
_cell.angle_beta   90.00
_cell.angle_gamma   90.00
#
_symmetry.space_group_name_H-M   'P 1'
#
loop_
_entity.id
_entity.type
_entity.pdbx_description
1 polymer ?
#
loop_
_entity_poly.entity_id
_entity_poly.type
_entity_poly.pdbx_seq_one_letter_code
_entity_poly.pdbx_strand_id
1 'polypeptide(L)'
;MDRWTGCFKVSLNPTKAGSCLKVAASLMFSPSSRTLLMPSVNAIFFNGDKVHGTGNSVIERLSDSRNISELLVSKLGCSANVWVVEASTFNGPFAVYKEFIPSLTSRGDPKRYDPNGFPASSAIVAILSSDRTTGLLYVCQDKPQCNGLEKVPSLTSSNLVEQTKGNVDSRTLLPTPFPKTIILGFSKGGTVVNQLVTEFAHLKASPQIFDRRQDHLYPISEDDLLFSISEFHYVDVGLNSAGAYLTDRTVVKKVAELLSVHNASIRFVLHGTPRQWFDRHRPWIRKEKDIMLQLLKDEAHRCEGKLQATERFYFANSLPSLQMHFEIIQASMEVVLPGTVVHGWLSETVLRHAMDDTLLVPVNLDYPSGGCVIPDASDALAMFDDNYLQQSPSFRRSLAANSVFVAAAAANVTTSAEEDEKLRRTCPLLLLLLHLGLFFRLMI
;
A
#
# COMPACT_ATOMS: atom_id res chain seq x y z
N MET A 1 5.53 -27.76 -6.27
CA MET A 1 5.90 -27.60 -4.86
C MET A 1 4.61 -27.43 -4.09
N ASP A 2 4.37 -28.29 -3.12
CA ASP A 2 3.17 -28.21 -2.31
C ASP A 2 3.30 -27.09 -1.27
N ARG A 3 2.15 -26.63 -0.78
CA ARG A 3 2.07 -25.49 0.13
C ARG A 3 1.07 -25.79 1.22
N TRP A 4 1.35 -25.31 2.42
CA TRP A 4 0.36 -25.22 3.46
C TRP A 4 -0.32 -23.86 3.37
N THR A 5 -1.64 -23.84 3.21
CA THR A 5 -2.45 -22.62 3.21
C THR A 5 -3.49 -22.73 4.31
N GLY A 6 -3.58 -21.73 5.18
CA GLY A 6 -4.48 -21.77 6.33
C GLY A 6 -4.71 -20.41 6.95
N CYS A 7 -5.74 -20.34 7.80
CA CYS A 7 -6.03 -19.17 8.63
C CYS A 7 -5.94 -19.58 10.09
N PHE A 8 -5.29 -18.77 10.91
CA PHE A 8 -5.15 -19.01 12.34
C PHE A 8 -5.26 -17.70 13.13
N LYS A 9 -5.45 -17.85 14.45
CA LYS A 9 -5.55 -16.74 15.39
C LYS A 9 -4.30 -16.71 16.27
N VAL A 10 -3.66 -15.54 16.39
CA VAL A 10 -2.50 -15.33 17.25
C VAL A 10 -2.87 -14.41 18.41
N SER A 11 -2.63 -14.84 19.64
CA SER A 11 -2.70 -13.98 20.82
C SER A 11 -1.30 -13.49 21.18
N LEU A 12 -1.09 -12.18 21.10
CA LEU A 12 0.19 -11.55 21.47
C LEU A 12 0.31 -11.25 22.96
N ASN A 13 -0.80 -11.34 23.71
CA ASN A 13 -0.81 -11.22 25.15
C ASN A 13 -1.74 -12.26 25.77
N PRO A 14 -1.21 -13.43 26.22
CA PRO A 14 -2.02 -14.51 26.78
C PRO A 14 -2.85 -14.10 28.00
N THR A 15 -2.42 -13.04 28.70
CA THR A 15 -3.05 -12.57 29.94
C THR A 15 -4.24 -11.63 29.71
N LYS A 16 -4.34 -11.02 28.51
CA LYS A 16 -5.48 -10.18 28.11
C LYS A 16 -6.43 -11.03 27.26
N ALA A 17 -7.42 -11.64 27.91
CA ALA A 17 -8.49 -12.34 27.22
C ALA A 17 -9.17 -11.41 26.19
N GLY A 18 -9.16 -11.78 24.91
CA GLY A 18 -10.12 -11.28 23.93
C GLY A 18 -9.59 -10.67 22.62
N SER A 19 -8.31 -10.32 22.47
CA SER A 19 -7.80 -9.81 21.19
C SER A 19 -6.79 -10.75 20.55
N CYS A 20 -7.28 -11.55 19.60
CA CYS A 20 -6.43 -12.34 18.71
C CYS A 20 -6.38 -11.70 17.33
N LEU A 21 -5.18 -11.62 16.76
CA LEU A 21 -4.99 -11.27 15.36
C LEU A 21 -5.41 -12.45 14.49
N LYS A 22 -6.14 -12.19 13.41
CA LYS A 22 -6.40 -13.20 12.38
C LYS A 22 -5.28 -13.11 11.34
N VAL A 23 -4.66 -14.25 11.05
CA VAL A 23 -3.56 -14.36 10.11
C VAL A 23 -3.91 -15.42 9.09
N ALA A 24 -3.94 -15.05 7.80
CA ALA A 24 -3.95 -16.00 6.70
C ALA A 24 -2.51 -16.21 6.22
N ALA A 25 -2.11 -17.44 5.99
CA ALA A 25 -0.76 -17.74 5.54
C ALA A 25 -0.76 -18.76 4.41
N SER A 26 0.22 -18.63 3.52
CA SER A 26 0.58 -19.64 2.54
C SER A 26 2.08 -19.86 2.62
N LEU A 27 2.48 -21.06 3.03
CA LEU A 27 3.85 -21.41 3.38
C LEU A 27 4.33 -22.58 2.52
N MET A 28 5.59 -22.56 2.12
CA MET A 28 6.22 -23.66 1.40
C MET A 28 6.28 -24.90 2.29
N PHE A 29 5.79 -26.03 1.79
CA PHE A 29 5.63 -27.25 2.57
C PHE A 29 5.98 -28.48 1.75
N SER A 30 6.68 -29.43 2.38
CA SER A 30 6.98 -30.72 1.78
C SER A 30 6.06 -31.78 2.39
N PRO A 31 5.13 -32.38 1.63
CA PRO A 31 4.21 -33.38 2.17
C PRO A 31 4.92 -34.67 2.54
N SER A 32 6.02 -35.01 1.85
CA SER A 32 6.81 -36.21 2.09
C SER A 32 7.52 -36.15 3.44
N SER A 33 8.12 -35.00 3.78
CA SER A 33 8.80 -34.80 5.07
C SER A 33 7.90 -34.19 6.15
N ARG A 34 6.69 -33.74 5.78
CA ARG A 34 5.77 -32.97 6.64
C ARG A 34 6.42 -31.77 7.31
N THR A 35 7.36 -31.12 6.62
CA THR A 35 8.10 -29.97 7.13
C THR A 35 7.91 -28.76 6.23
N LEU A 36 8.06 -27.56 6.81
CA LEU A 36 8.21 -26.34 6.00
C LEU A 36 9.54 -26.36 5.25
N LEU A 37 9.57 -25.66 4.12
CA LEU A 37 10.76 -25.50 3.28
C LEU A 37 11.28 -24.06 3.37
N MET A 38 12.59 -23.90 3.16
CA MET A 38 13.26 -22.61 3.17
C MET A 38 12.77 -21.72 2.02
N PRO A 39 12.16 -20.56 2.30
CA PRO A 39 11.74 -19.63 1.26
C PRO A 39 12.92 -18.79 0.74
N SER A 40 12.79 -18.23 -0.46
CA SER A 40 13.67 -17.14 -0.91
C SER A 40 13.25 -15.79 -0.33
N VAL A 41 11.97 -15.67 0.04
CA VAL A 41 11.38 -14.41 0.54
C VAL A 41 10.22 -14.69 1.52
N ASN A 42 10.15 -13.89 2.57
CA ASN A 42 9.03 -13.80 3.49
C ASN A 42 8.26 -12.50 3.23
N ALA A 43 7.00 -12.58 2.80
CA ALA A 43 6.15 -11.41 2.57
C ALA A 43 5.09 -11.29 3.67
N ILE A 44 5.02 -10.12 4.30
CA ILE A 44 4.11 -9.83 5.39
C ILE A 44 3.23 -8.65 4.97
N PHE A 45 1.94 -8.91 4.82
CA PHE A 45 0.95 -7.95 4.35
C PHE A 45 0.01 -7.56 5.49
N PHE A 46 -0.11 -6.27 5.75
CA PHE A 46 -1.07 -5.71 6.71
C PHE A 46 -2.28 -5.16 5.98
N ASN A 47 -3.46 -5.71 6.29
CA ASN A 47 -4.73 -5.31 5.69
C ASN A 47 -5.14 -3.87 6.05
N GLY A 48 -6.17 -3.41 5.34
CA GLY A 48 -6.78 -2.11 5.54
C GLY A 48 -8.01 -2.13 6.43
N ASP A 49 -8.77 -1.05 6.31
CA ASP A 49 -10.14 -0.96 6.80
C ASP A 49 -11.02 -2.02 6.14
N LYS A 50 -12.01 -2.53 6.90
CA LYS A 50 -12.95 -3.53 6.42
C LYS A 50 -14.01 -2.89 5.52
N VAL A 51 -14.17 -3.48 4.34
CA VAL A 51 -15.24 -3.19 3.41
C VAL A 51 -15.86 -4.52 3.01
N HIS A 52 -17.14 -4.69 3.30
CA HIS A 52 -17.90 -5.92 3.04
C HIS A 52 -19.35 -5.57 2.70
N GLY A 53 -20.05 -6.50 2.04
CA GLY A 53 -21.46 -6.31 1.68
C GLY A 53 -21.67 -5.27 0.58
N THR A 54 -20.64 -5.02 -0.24
CA THR A 54 -20.68 -4.04 -1.33
C THR A 54 -21.38 -4.56 -2.58
N GLY A 55 -21.53 -5.88 -2.71
CA GLY A 55 -21.98 -6.54 -3.94
C GLY A 55 -20.94 -6.51 -5.08
N ASN A 56 -19.80 -5.86 -4.89
CA ASN A 56 -18.72 -5.79 -5.87
C ASN A 56 -17.76 -6.97 -5.67
N SER A 57 -17.73 -7.90 -6.63
CA SER A 57 -16.93 -9.12 -6.55
C SER A 57 -15.43 -8.88 -6.43
N VAL A 58 -14.91 -7.77 -6.97
CA VAL A 58 -13.49 -7.42 -6.85
C VAL A 58 -13.17 -7.01 -5.42
N ILE A 59 -14.00 -6.17 -4.80
CA ILE A 59 -13.82 -5.71 -3.43
C ILE A 59 -13.94 -6.90 -2.47
N GLU A 60 -15.01 -7.70 -2.55
CA GLU A 60 -15.19 -8.84 -1.63
C GLU A 60 -14.02 -9.84 -1.74
N ARG A 61 -13.55 -10.13 -2.96
CA ARG A 61 -12.41 -11.01 -3.18
C ARG A 61 -11.12 -10.45 -2.60
N LEU A 62 -10.84 -9.16 -2.79
CA LEU A 62 -9.62 -8.49 -2.35
C LEU A 62 -9.68 -7.95 -0.91
N SER A 63 -10.82 -8.10 -0.24
CA SER A 63 -10.98 -7.95 1.22
C SER A 63 -10.67 -9.25 1.98
N ASP A 64 -10.71 -10.40 1.31
CA ASP A 64 -10.45 -11.70 1.93
C ASP A 64 -8.95 -12.01 2.03
N SER A 65 -8.47 -12.20 3.25
CA SER A 65 -7.05 -12.42 3.54
C SER A 65 -6.47 -13.70 2.92
N ARG A 66 -7.28 -14.74 2.67
CA ARG A 66 -6.79 -15.96 2.01
C ARG A 66 -6.61 -15.71 0.52
N ASN A 67 -7.55 -15.02 -0.12
CA ASN A 67 -7.40 -14.62 -1.51
C ASN A 67 -6.19 -13.70 -1.71
N ILE A 68 -5.94 -12.77 -0.77
CA ILE A 68 -4.74 -11.92 -0.80
C ILE A 68 -3.47 -12.77 -0.67
N SER A 69 -3.44 -13.77 0.23
CA SER A 69 -2.24 -14.59 0.42
C SER A 69 -1.91 -15.42 -0.83
N GLU A 70 -2.92 -16.00 -1.48
CA GLU A 70 -2.78 -16.74 -2.74
C GLU A 70 -2.35 -15.81 -3.89
N LEU A 71 -2.94 -14.62 -3.98
CA LEU A 71 -2.56 -13.60 -4.94
C LEU A 71 -1.09 -13.20 -4.78
N LEU A 72 -0.63 -12.92 -3.56
CA LEU A 72 0.77 -12.56 -3.30
C LEU A 72 1.74 -13.70 -3.66
N VAL A 73 1.39 -14.97 -3.39
CA VAL A 73 2.20 -16.11 -3.85
C VAL A 73 2.28 -16.15 -5.37
N SER A 74 1.17 -15.90 -6.07
CA SER A 74 1.16 -15.88 -7.54
C SER A 74 2.06 -14.78 -8.13
N LYS A 75 2.23 -13.67 -7.39
CA LYS A 75 3.06 -12.53 -7.78
C LYS A 75 4.53 -12.71 -7.39
N LEU A 76 4.82 -13.19 -6.18
CA LEU A 76 6.19 -13.31 -5.67
C LEU A 76 6.88 -14.62 -6.07
N GLY A 77 6.11 -15.59 -6.56
CA GLY A 77 6.60 -16.89 -7.01
C GLY A 77 6.50 -17.98 -5.95
N CYS A 78 6.70 -19.22 -6.40
CA CYS A 78 6.49 -20.42 -5.58
C CYS A 78 7.46 -20.56 -4.39
N SER A 79 8.56 -19.82 -4.37
CA SER A 79 9.56 -19.80 -3.30
C SER A 79 9.28 -18.76 -2.20
N ALA A 80 8.15 -18.06 -2.25
CA ALA A 80 7.75 -17.11 -1.22
C ALA A 80 6.95 -17.78 -0.10
N ASN A 81 7.14 -17.36 1.14
CA ASN A 81 6.18 -17.53 2.22
C ASN A 81 5.40 -16.23 2.41
N VAL A 82 4.08 -16.31 2.63
CA VAL A 82 3.20 -15.15 2.74
C VAL A 82 2.39 -15.22 4.03
N TRP A 83 2.31 -14.09 4.74
CA TRP A 83 1.40 -13.86 5.87
C TRP A 83 0.58 -12.60 5.60
N VAL A 84 -0.74 -12.70 5.74
CA VAL A 84 -1.69 -11.59 5.66
C VAL A 84 -2.30 -11.39 7.03
N VAL A 85 -2.02 -10.24 7.64
CA VAL A 85 -2.36 -9.91 9.03
C VAL A 85 -3.51 -8.92 9.07
N GLU A 86 -4.63 -9.34 9.65
CA GLU A 86 -5.76 -8.49 9.96
C GLU A 86 -5.60 -7.85 11.36
N ALA A 87 -6.08 -6.62 11.52
CA ALA A 87 -6.20 -6.00 12.83
C ALA A 87 -7.08 -6.85 13.76
N SER A 88 -6.73 -6.91 15.05
CA SER A 88 -7.50 -7.68 16.04
C SER A 88 -8.83 -7.01 16.39
N THR A 89 -8.90 -5.69 16.18
CA THR A 89 -9.98 -4.81 16.64
C THR A 89 -10.38 -3.88 15.50
N PHE A 90 -11.68 -3.65 15.38
CA PHE A 90 -12.26 -2.69 14.43
C PHE A 90 -13.22 -1.77 15.17
N ASN A 91 -13.25 -0.50 14.79
CA ASN A 91 -14.30 0.44 15.20
C ASN A 91 -15.13 0.79 13.96
N GLY A 92 -16.28 0.13 13.83
CA GLY A 92 -17.00 0.09 12.55
C GLY A 92 -16.10 -0.53 11.46
N PRO A 93 -15.91 0.12 10.30
CA PRO A 93 -15.01 -0.37 9.26
C PRO A 93 -13.52 -0.12 9.58
N PHE A 94 -13.20 0.74 10.55
CA PHE A 94 -11.84 1.22 10.76
C PHE A 94 -10.99 0.18 11.51
N ALA A 95 -9.89 -0.26 10.90
CA ALA A 95 -8.93 -1.17 11.53
C ALA A 95 -8.21 -0.46 12.70
N VAL A 96 -7.89 -1.19 13.77
CA VAL A 96 -7.17 -0.64 14.92
C VAL A 96 -5.99 -1.55 15.27
N TYR A 97 -4.80 -1.17 14.81
CA TYR A 97 -3.55 -1.92 14.99
C TYR A 97 -2.89 -1.67 16.36
N LYS A 98 -3.65 -1.87 17.45
CA LYS A 98 -3.21 -1.58 18.83
C LYS A 98 -2.05 -2.45 19.31
N GLU A 99 -1.85 -3.61 18.69
CA GLU A 99 -0.74 -4.52 18.99
C GLU A 99 0.59 -4.00 18.41
N PHE A 100 0.54 -3.18 17.37
CA PHE A 100 1.71 -2.70 16.66
C PHE A 100 2.01 -1.24 17.00
N ILE A 101 0.97 -0.44 17.27
CA ILE A 101 1.10 1.02 17.44
C ILE A 101 0.64 1.40 18.86
N PRO A 102 1.55 1.89 19.73
CA PRO A 102 1.22 2.17 21.13
C PRO A 102 0.18 3.26 21.36
N SER A 103 0.07 4.24 20.44
CA SER A 103 -0.76 5.43 20.63
C SER A 103 -1.70 5.67 19.44
N LEU A 104 -2.95 5.26 19.60
CA LEU A 104 -3.99 5.35 18.59
C LEU A 104 -5.20 6.17 19.07
N THR A 105 -5.94 6.73 18.12
CA THR A 105 -7.32 7.19 18.35
C THR A 105 -8.29 6.00 18.42
N SER A 106 -9.54 6.27 18.78
CA SER A 106 -10.59 5.23 18.76
C SER A 106 -10.86 4.68 17.36
N ARG A 107 -10.49 5.39 16.29
CA ARG A 107 -10.61 4.95 14.88
C ARG A 107 -9.30 4.35 14.33
N GLY A 108 -8.33 4.09 15.21
CA GLY A 108 -7.06 3.49 14.82
C GLY A 108 -6.15 4.43 14.03
N ASP A 109 -6.34 5.75 14.12
CA ASP A 109 -5.38 6.70 13.55
C ASP A 109 -4.22 6.91 14.55
N PRO A 110 -2.95 6.86 14.12
CA PRO A 110 -1.80 7.04 14.99
C PRO A 110 -1.70 8.50 15.45
N LYS A 111 -1.52 8.69 16.76
CA LYS A 111 -1.19 10.02 17.32
C LYS A 111 0.29 10.34 17.12
N ARG A 112 1.13 9.31 17.15
CA ARG A 112 2.56 9.33 16.84
C ARG A 112 3.04 7.89 16.57
N TYR A 113 4.15 7.77 15.87
CA TYR A 113 4.91 6.53 15.80
C TYR A 113 5.99 6.55 16.89
N ASP A 114 6.09 5.47 17.66
CA ASP A 114 6.92 5.42 18.87
C ASP A 114 7.79 4.15 18.87
N PRO A 115 9.11 4.25 18.66
CA PRO A 115 9.99 3.10 18.52
C PRO A 115 10.28 2.40 19.85
N ASN A 116 9.89 2.99 20.99
CA ASN A 116 10.25 2.48 22.31
C ASN A 116 9.63 1.09 22.55
N GLY A 117 10.49 0.11 22.80
CA GLY A 117 10.08 -1.26 23.03
C GLY A 117 9.69 -2.03 21.76
N PHE A 118 10.01 -1.51 20.57
CA PHE A 118 9.92 -2.23 19.30
C PHE A 118 8.57 -2.91 19.01
N PRO A 119 7.43 -2.26 19.30
CA PRO A 119 6.13 -2.92 19.38
C PRO A 119 5.71 -3.64 18.08
N ALA A 120 5.96 -3.05 16.90
CA ALA A 120 5.58 -3.67 15.64
C ALA A 120 6.48 -4.86 15.29
N SER A 121 7.79 -4.74 15.45
CA SER A 121 8.72 -5.84 15.17
C SER A 121 8.56 -6.99 16.17
N SER A 122 8.38 -6.71 17.47
CA SER A 122 8.07 -7.74 18.47
C SER A 122 6.78 -8.49 18.14
N ALA A 123 5.72 -7.76 17.75
CA ALA A 123 4.44 -8.34 17.38
C ALA A 123 4.57 -9.26 16.15
N ILE A 124 5.33 -8.85 15.13
CA ILE A 124 5.57 -9.66 13.94
C ILE A 124 6.35 -10.92 14.28
N VAL A 125 7.45 -10.81 15.03
CA VAL A 125 8.23 -11.97 15.44
C VAL A 125 7.37 -12.98 16.20
N ALA A 126 6.49 -12.50 17.07
CA ALA A 126 5.54 -13.34 17.79
C ALA A 126 4.47 -13.98 16.87
N ILE A 127 4.00 -13.29 15.84
CA ILE A 127 3.13 -13.87 14.79
C ILE A 127 3.85 -14.99 14.03
N LEU A 128 5.09 -14.74 13.59
CA LEU A 128 5.87 -15.71 12.83
C LEU A 128 6.28 -16.90 13.71
N SER A 129 6.54 -16.66 14.99
CA SER A 129 6.96 -17.67 15.97
C SER A 129 5.81 -18.32 16.74
N SER A 130 4.54 -18.09 16.37
CA SER A 130 3.38 -18.50 17.16
C SER A 130 3.24 -20.01 17.40
N ASP A 131 4.03 -20.84 16.71
CA ASP A 131 4.17 -22.28 16.97
C ASP A 131 4.93 -22.60 18.28
N ARG A 132 5.87 -21.74 18.72
CA ARG A 132 6.75 -22.06 19.86
C ARG A 132 6.07 -21.95 21.23
N THR A 133 5.04 -21.12 21.37
CA THR A 133 4.59 -20.67 22.71
C THR A 133 3.23 -21.24 23.14
N THR A 134 2.41 -21.76 22.22
CA THR A 134 1.01 -22.07 22.57
C THR A 134 0.54 -23.49 22.31
N GLY A 135 1.20 -24.32 21.49
CA GLY A 135 0.71 -25.68 21.20
C GLY A 135 -0.74 -25.74 20.67
N LEU A 136 -1.29 -24.59 20.26
CA LEU A 136 -2.71 -24.36 20.01
C LEU A 136 -2.86 -23.40 18.81
N LEU A 137 -2.28 -23.78 17.67
CA LEU A 137 -2.69 -23.19 16.40
C LEU A 137 -4.01 -23.84 15.97
N TYR A 138 -5.13 -23.24 16.37
CA TYR A 138 -6.44 -23.66 15.89
C TYR A 138 -6.70 -23.07 14.50
N VAL A 139 -6.78 -23.94 13.49
CA VAL A 139 -7.26 -23.57 12.16
C VAL A 139 -8.79 -23.39 12.26
N CYS A 140 -9.27 -22.17 12.07
CA CYS A 140 -10.70 -21.95 11.84
C CYS A 140 -10.99 -22.23 10.36
N GLN A 141 -11.65 -23.35 10.07
CA GLN A 141 -12.27 -23.56 8.77
C GLN A 141 -13.63 -22.88 8.76
N ASP A 142 -13.83 -21.86 7.93
CA ASP A 142 -15.13 -21.21 7.70
C ASP A 142 -16.10 -22.07 6.86
N LYS A 143 -15.99 -23.41 6.91
CA LYS A 143 -16.92 -24.33 6.23
C LYS A 143 -17.82 -25.02 7.27
N PRO A 144 -19.16 -24.91 7.17
CA PRO A 144 -20.10 -25.44 8.16
C PRO A 144 -20.26 -26.97 8.14
N GLN A 145 -19.37 -27.74 7.51
CA GLN A 145 -19.48 -29.21 7.40
C GLN A 145 -18.18 -29.99 7.67
N CYS A 146 -17.13 -29.37 8.21
CA CYS A 146 -15.88 -30.09 8.50
C CYS A 146 -15.53 -29.97 10.00
N ASN A 147 -15.95 -30.96 10.81
CA ASN A 147 -15.58 -31.11 12.22
C ASN A 147 -14.14 -31.63 12.41
N GLY A 148 -13.22 -31.31 11.50
CA GLY A 148 -11.83 -31.79 11.51
C GLY A 148 -10.87 -30.70 12.00
N LEU A 149 -10.42 -30.80 13.24
CA LEU A 149 -9.29 -30.03 13.77
C LEU A 149 -7.99 -30.52 13.12
N GLU A 150 -7.49 -29.83 12.09
CA GLU A 150 -6.19 -30.17 11.51
C GLU A 150 -5.07 -29.44 12.28
N LYS A 151 -4.13 -30.21 12.83
CA LYS A 151 -2.92 -29.66 13.43
C LYS A 151 -2.05 -29.04 12.34
N VAL A 152 -1.59 -27.81 12.56
CA VAL A 152 -0.53 -27.24 11.72
C VAL A 152 0.72 -28.12 11.82
N PRO A 153 1.44 -28.37 10.71
CA PRO A 153 2.70 -29.09 10.77
C PRO A 153 3.62 -28.43 11.79
N SER A 154 4.20 -29.21 12.70
CA SER A 154 5.16 -28.71 13.69
C SER A 154 6.28 -27.94 12.98
N LEU A 155 6.46 -26.65 13.29
CA LEU A 155 7.47 -25.77 12.68
C LEU A 155 8.85 -26.03 13.30
N THR A 156 9.25 -27.30 13.39
CA THR A 156 10.58 -27.66 13.87
C THR A 156 11.58 -27.43 12.74
N SER A 157 12.27 -26.29 12.82
CA SER A 157 13.47 -25.94 12.04
C SER A 157 14.63 -26.95 12.17
N SER A 158 14.54 -27.92 13.09
CA SER A 158 15.68 -28.72 13.56
C SER A 158 16.10 -29.89 12.67
N ASN A 159 15.39 -30.21 11.58
CA ASN A 159 15.70 -31.40 10.76
C ASN A 159 16.40 -31.09 9.43
N LEU A 160 16.89 -29.86 9.21
CA LEU A 160 17.58 -29.48 7.95
C LEU A 160 18.98 -30.12 7.76
N VAL A 161 19.49 -30.93 8.70
CA VAL A 161 20.90 -31.37 8.70
C VAL A 161 21.16 -32.77 8.10
N GLU A 162 20.15 -33.57 7.72
CA GLU A 162 20.43 -34.95 7.28
C GLU A 162 20.63 -35.18 5.77
N GLN A 163 20.43 -34.19 4.89
CA GLN A 163 20.50 -34.42 3.44
C GLN A 163 21.80 -33.97 2.73
N THR A 164 22.85 -33.57 3.45
CA THR A 164 24.13 -33.17 2.82
C THR A 164 25.37 -33.91 3.33
N LYS A 165 25.23 -35.07 3.98
CA LYS A 165 26.34 -36.02 4.14
C LYS A 165 26.54 -36.85 2.86
N GLY A 166 26.74 -36.16 1.75
CA GLY A 166 27.28 -36.69 0.51
C GLY A 166 28.61 -36.02 0.24
N ASN A 167 29.68 -36.81 0.25
CA ASN A 167 31.07 -36.42 0.07
C ASN A 167 31.28 -35.53 -1.18
N VAL A 168 31.38 -34.21 -1.01
CA VAL A 168 31.76 -33.26 -2.08
C VAL A 168 32.70 -32.21 -1.49
N ASP A 169 33.82 -32.00 -2.20
CA ASP A 169 34.99 -31.21 -1.83
C ASP A 169 34.69 -29.80 -1.29
N SER A 170 35.44 -29.41 -0.24
CA SER A 170 35.34 -28.15 0.50
C SER A 170 35.79 -26.89 -0.25
N ARG A 171 35.45 -26.70 -1.52
CA ARG A 171 35.67 -25.42 -2.23
C ARG A 171 34.46 -25.08 -3.09
N THR A 172 33.88 -23.89 -2.82
CA THR A 172 32.75 -23.21 -3.51
C THR A 172 31.32 -23.45 -3.00
N LEU A 173 31.10 -23.48 -1.68
CA LEU A 173 29.77 -23.15 -1.13
C LEU A 173 29.55 -21.63 -1.20
N LEU A 174 28.89 -21.16 -2.26
CA LEU A 174 28.27 -19.83 -2.27
C LEU A 174 27.33 -19.74 -1.06
N PRO A 175 27.33 -18.64 -0.27
CA PRO A 175 26.40 -18.50 0.85
C PRO A 175 24.97 -18.62 0.33
N THR A 176 24.21 -19.60 0.80
CA THR A 176 22.77 -19.65 0.57
C THR A 176 22.17 -18.34 1.10
N PRO A 177 21.50 -17.54 0.25
CA PRO A 177 20.97 -16.26 0.70
C PRO A 177 19.84 -16.51 1.70
N PHE A 178 19.95 -15.91 2.89
CA PHE A 178 18.87 -15.89 3.88
C PHE A 178 17.61 -15.31 3.25
N PRO A 179 16.42 -15.80 3.63
CA PRO A 179 15.19 -15.28 3.10
C PRO A 179 15.07 -13.79 3.41
N LYS A 180 14.91 -12.98 2.37
CA LYS A 180 14.64 -11.55 2.55
C LYS A 180 13.21 -11.36 3.04
N THR A 181 12.95 -10.30 3.78
CA THR A 181 11.61 -9.92 4.19
C THR A 181 11.10 -8.75 3.34
N ILE A 182 9.84 -8.82 2.93
CA ILE A 182 9.10 -7.75 2.26
C ILE A 182 7.90 -7.42 3.13
N ILE A 183 7.73 -6.14 3.45
CA ILE A 183 6.61 -5.65 4.26
C ILE A 183 5.68 -4.84 3.37
N LEU A 184 4.39 -5.15 3.37
CA LEU A 184 3.36 -4.44 2.65
C LEU A 184 2.29 -3.93 3.60
N GLY A 185 1.93 -2.65 3.48
CA GLY A 185 0.82 -2.07 4.23
C GLY A 185 -0.23 -1.52 3.28
N PHE A 186 -1.41 -2.11 3.30
CA PHE A 186 -2.54 -1.67 2.49
C PHE A 186 -3.47 -0.75 3.27
N SER A 187 -3.85 0.40 2.69
CA SER A 187 -4.78 1.33 3.32
C SER A 187 -4.30 1.70 4.74
N LYS A 188 -5.07 1.39 5.80
CA LYS A 188 -4.67 1.62 7.19
C LYS A 188 -3.48 0.74 7.65
N GLY A 189 -3.23 -0.40 7.02
CA GLY A 189 -2.06 -1.24 7.27
C GLY A 189 -0.72 -0.52 7.02
N GLY A 190 -0.71 0.55 6.20
CA GLY A 190 0.45 1.42 6.02
C GLY A 190 0.97 2.06 7.32
N THR A 191 0.11 2.19 8.34
CA THR A 191 0.53 2.70 9.66
C THR A 191 1.46 1.75 10.40
N VAL A 192 1.29 0.43 10.22
CA VAL A 192 2.23 -0.56 10.76
C VAL A 192 3.58 -0.45 10.07
N VAL A 193 3.60 -0.15 8.76
CA VAL A 193 4.82 0.09 8.00
C VAL A 193 5.56 1.33 8.53
N ASN A 194 4.85 2.45 8.76
CA ASN A 194 5.45 3.64 9.35
C ASN A 194 6.04 3.39 10.74
N GLN A 195 5.34 2.60 11.56
CA GLN A 195 5.83 2.20 12.87
C GLN A 195 7.11 1.34 12.76
N LEU A 196 7.15 0.36 11.85
CA LEU A 196 8.34 -0.45 11.60
C LEU A 196 9.53 0.37 11.09
N VAL A 197 9.31 1.30 10.17
CA VAL A 197 10.37 2.20 9.68
C VAL A 197 10.89 3.07 10.83
N THR A 198 10.00 3.50 11.74
CA THR A 198 10.37 4.25 12.93
C THR A 198 11.20 3.41 13.89
N GLU A 199 10.85 2.15 14.11
CA GLU A 199 11.65 1.18 14.88
C GLU A 199 13.00 0.89 14.24
N PHE A 200 13.02 0.68 12.92
CA PHE A 200 14.24 0.45 12.15
C PHE A 200 15.24 1.60 12.33
N ALA A 201 14.77 2.85 12.32
CA ALA A 201 15.60 4.03 12.57
C ALA A 201 16.21 4.11 14.00
N HIS A 202 15.72 3.31 14.95
CA HIS A 202 16.18 3.30 16.34
C HIS A 202 16.92 2.02 16.72
N LEU A 203 17.13 1.13 15.75
CA LEU A 203 17.94 -0.06 15.94
C LEU A 203 19.39 0.35 16.29
N LYS A 204 19.95 -0.28 17.32
CA LYS A 204 21.32 -0.01 17.73
C LYS A 204 22.28 -0.75 16.80
N ALA A 205 23.24 -0.03 16.23
CA ALA A 205 24.32 -0.63 15.46
C ALA A 205 25.16 -1.53 16.38
N SER A 206 24.91 -2.83 16.35
CA SER A 206 25.79 -3.83 16.98
C SER A 206 26.55 -4.56 15.88
N PRO A 207 27.90 -4.53 15.89
CA PRO A 207 28.73 -5.18 14.86
C PRO A 207 28.52 -6.70 14.76
N GLN A 208 27.92 -7.33 15.77
CA GLN A 208 27.84 -8.79 15.87
C GLN A 208 26.56 -9.41 15.28
N ILE A 209 25.61 -8.60 14.80
CA ILE A 209 24.30 -9.13 14.34
C ILE A 209 24.41 -9.85 13.00
N PHE A 210 25.31 -9.40 12.10
CA PHE A 210 25.47 -10.00 10.76
C PHE A 210 26.26 -11.32 10.73
N ASP A 211 26.90 -11.69 11.84
CA ASP A 211 27.69 -12.93 11.94
C ASP A 211 26.84 -14.12 12.41
N ARG A 212 25.63 -13.85 12.92
CA ARG A 212 24.63 -14.88 13.26
C ARG A 212 23.77 -15.22 12.04
N ARG A 213 24.43 -15.74 11.01
CA ARG A 213 23.80 -16.32 9.82
C ARG A 213 23.11 -17.64 10.20
N GLN A 214 21.90 -17.57 10.75
CA GLN A 214 21.15 -18.72 11.26
C GLN A 214 20.15 -19.26 10.23
N ASP A 215 20.09 -20.59 10.10
CA ASP A 215 19.24 -21.38 9.18
C ASP A 215 17.73 -21.33 9.53
N HIS A 216 17.16 -20.14 9.74
CA HIS A 216 15.74 -20.00 10.08
C HIS A 216 14.89 -19.69 8.85
N LEU A 217 13.71 -20.30 8.81
CA LEU A 217 12.71 -20.09 7.76
C LEU A 217 12.13 -18.66 7.76
N TYR A 218 12.15 -18.01 8.93
CA TYR A 218 11.63 -16.68 9.17
C TYR A 218 12.37 -16.03 10.36
N PRO A 219 12.32 -14.70 10.49
CA PRO A 219 12.95 -14.00 11.62
C PRO A 219 12.41 -14.42 12.99
N ILE A 220 13.31 -14.65 13.96
CA ILE A 220 12.98 -15.11 15.32
C ILE A 220 13.24 -14.06 16.41
N SER A 221 13.80 -12.91 16.03
CA SER A 221 14.03 -11.76 16.91
C SER A 221 13.75 -10.45 16.17
N GLU A 222 13.60 -9.36 16.91
CA GLU A 222 13.36 -8.02 16.37
C GLU A 222 14.48 -7.57 15.44
N ASP A 223 15.73 -7.77 15.88
CA ASP A 223 16.92 -7.45 15.08
C ASP A 223 16.97 -8.30 13.79
N ASP A 224 16.74 -9.62 13.90
CA ASP A 224 16.70 -10.50 12.72
C ASP A 224 15.63 -10.05 11.72
N LEU A 225 14.45 -9.65 12.23
CA LEU A 225 13.36 -9.19 11.39
C LEU A 225 13.79 -7.92 10.68
N LEU A 226 14.18 -6.89 11.44
CA LEU A 226 14.50 -5.57 10.93
C LEU A 226 15.63 -5.64 9.90
N PHE A 227 16.70 -6.40 10.15
CA PHE A 227 17.79 -6.57 9.18
C PHE A 227 17.45 -7.44 7.97
N SER A 228 16.47 -8.33 8.08
CA SER A 228 16.00 -9.11 6.93
C SER A 228 15.14 -8.29 5.96
N ILE A 229 14.58 -7.14 6.39
CA ILE A 229 13.71 -6.32 5.55
C ILE A 229 14.51 -5.75 4.38
N SER A 230 14.08 -6.09 3.18
CA SER A 230 14.63 -5.58 1.93
C SER A 230 13.72 -4.58 1.25
N GLU A 231 12.41 -4.62 1.55
CA GLU A 231 11.42 -3.77 0.90
C GLU A 231 10.27 -3.36 1.83
N PHE A 232 9.88 -2.09 1.72
CA PHE A 232 8.65 -1.54 2.27
C PHE A 232 7.73 -1.09 1.13
N HIS A 233 6.52 -1.64 1.10
CA HIS A 233 5.47 -1.27 0.14
C HIS A 233 4.32 -0.58 0.84
N TYR A 234 4.08 0.67 0.46
CA TYR A 234 2.92 1.44 0.85
C TYR A 234 1.86 1.26 -0.23
N VAL A 235 0.81 0.49 0.03
CA VAL A 235 -0.22 0.15 -0.96
C VAL A 235 -1.48 0.96 -0.71
N ASP A 236 -1.68 2.00 -1.50
CA ASP A 236 -2.85 2.90 -1.44
C ASP A 236 -3.20 3.34 -0.01
N VAL A 237 -2.15 3.71 0.73
CA VAL A 237 -2.23 4.05 2.15
C VAL A 237 -3.05 5.32 2.33
N GLY A 238 -3.97 5.28 3.29
CA GLY A 238 -4.85 6.40 3.60
C GLY A 238 -5.29 6.40 5.05
N LEU A 239 -5.52 7.60 5.58
CA LEU A 239 -6.02 7.86 6.93
C LEU A 239 -7.02 9.02 6.91
N ASN A 240 -7.82 9.11 7.97
CA ASN A 240 -8.76 10.21 8.17
C ASN A 240 -8.12 11.44 8.85
N SER A 241 -6.84 11.34 9.20
CA SER A 241 -6.01 12.41 9.74
C SER A 241 -4.59 12.35 9.16
N ALA A 242 -3.78 13.34 9.49
CA ALA A 242 -2.34 13.32 9.24
C ALA A 242 -1.66 12.06 9.82
N GLY A 243 -0.52 11.69 9.24
CA GLY A 243 0.31 10.56 9.64
C GLY A 243 0.20 9.34 8.72
N ALA A 244 -0.35 9.48 7.50
CA ALA A 244 -0.45 8.38 6.53
C ALA A 244 0.94 7.97 6.00
N TYR A 245 1.86 8.93 5.86
CA TYR A 245 3.25 8.71 5.48
C TYR A 245 4.20 9.42 6.44
N LEU A 246 5.43 8.93 6.57
CA LEU A 246 6.44 9.54 7.45
C LEU A 246 6.96 10.85 6.86
N THR A 247 6.83 11.93 7.63
CA THR A 247 7.37 13.25 7.28
C THR A 247 8.56 13.67 8.15
N ASP A 248 8.98 12.83 9.10
CA ASP A 248 10.11 13.12 9.97
C ASP A 248 11.44 12.81 9.26
N ARG A 249 12.17 13.88 8.90
CA ARG A 249 13.50 13.79 8.28
C ARG A 249 14.50 13.03 9.15
N THR A 250 14.37 13.12 10.47
CA THR A 250 15.27 12.46 11.42
C THR A 250 15.17 10.95 11.31
N VAL A 251 13.96 10.42 11.17
CA VAL A 251 13.71 8.98 11.00
C VAL A 251 14.39 8.50 9.71
N VAL A 252 14.11 9.14 8.57
CA VAL A 252 14.67 8.75 7.27
C VAL A 252 16.19 8.84 7.23
N LYS A 253 16.77 9.90 7.82
CA LYS A 253 18.22 10.06 7.93
C LYS A 253 18.87 8.94 8.74
N LYS A 254 18.30 8.58 9.89
CA LYS A 254 18.81 7.48 10.73
C LYS A 254 18.73 6.13 10.00
N VAL A 255 17.67 5.88 9.23
CA VAL A 255 17.58 4.70 8.36
C VAL A 255 18.76 4.66 7.38
N ALA A 256 19.04 5.76 6.68
CA ALA A 256 20.14 5.82 5.72
C ALA A 256 21.53 5.64 6.37
N GLU A 257 21.74 6.22 7.55
CA GLU A 257 22.95 6.03 8.35
C GLU A 257 23.14 4.54 8.72
N LEU A 258 22.08 3.89 9.20
CA LEU A 258 22.12 2.47 9.57
C LEU A 258 22.46 1.57 8.37
N LEU A 259 21.83 1.80 7.21
CA LEU A 259 22.13 1.06 5.97
C LEU A 259 23.59 1.23 5.54
N SER A 260 24.13 2.44 5.72
CA SER A 260 25.52 2.75 5.40
C SER A 260 26.49 1.97 6.28
N VAL A 261 26.28 2.00 7.61
CA VAL A 261 27.08 1.28 8.62
C VAL A 261 27.07 -0.23 8.39
N HIS A 262 25.90 -0.80 8.04
CA HIS A 262 25.73 -2.24 7.93
C HIS A 262 25.87 -2.80 6.51
N ASN A 263 26.24 -1.95 5.54
CA ASN A 263 26.32 -2.30 4.12
C ASN A 263 25.06 -3.03 3.60
N ALA A 264 23.91 -2.61 4.10
CA ALA A 264 22.61 -3.15 3.73
C ALA A 264 21.93 -2.24 2.71
N SER A 265 20.94 -2.78 1.99
CA SER A 265 20.14 -2.01 1.04
C SER A 265 18.66 -2.25 1.27
N ILE A 266 17.86 -1.20 1.16
CA ILE A 266 16.41 -1.27 1.29
C ILE A 266 15.72 -0.45 0.20
N ARG A 267 14.56 -0.94 -0.25
CA ARG A 267 13.71 -0.26 -1.22
C ARG A 267 12.37 0.13 -0.60
N PHE A 268 11.97 1.37 -0.84
CA PHE A 268 10.64 1.89 -0.57
C PHE A 268 9.87 2.00 -1.88
N VAL A 269 8.65 1.45 -1.91
CA VAL A 269 7.76 1.60 -3.05
C VAL A 269 6.42 2.17 -2.59
N LEU A 270 6.09 3.35 -3.11
CA LEU A 270 4.83 4.04 -2.82
C LEU A 270 3.87 3.76 -3.97
N HIS A 271 2.87 2.93 -3.72
CA HIS A 271 1.81 2.60 -4.68
C HIS A 271 0.56 3.41 -4.34
N GLY A 272 -0.06 4.04 -5.33
CA GLY A 272 -1.32 4.71 -5.07
C GLY A 272 -2.18 4.91 -6.30
N THR A 273 -3.42 5.27 -6.01
CA THR A 273 -4.48 5.51 -6.99
C THR A 273 -4.97 6.96 -6.93
N PRO A 274 -5.67 7.44 -7.97
CA PRO A 274 -6.45 8.68 -7.89
C PRO A 274 -7.37 8.75 -6.67
N ARG A 275 -7.93 7.63 -6.21
CA ARG A 275 -8.84 7.58 -5.04
C ARG A 275 -8.19 8.07 -3.75
N GLN A 276 -6.91 7.78 -3.53
CA GLN A 276 -6.20 8.25 -2.32
C GLN A 276 -5.39 9.51 -2.59
N TRP A 277 -4.58 9.54 -3.64
CA TRP A 277 -3.65 10.66 -3.84
C TRP A 277 -4.34 11.93 -4.36
N PHE A 278 -5.51 11.83 -5.00
CA PHE A 278 -6.27 13.01 -5.45
C PHE A 278 -7.54 13.24 -4.63
N ASP A 279 -7.62 12.66 -3.43
CA ASP A 279 -8.73 12.91 -2.52
C ASP A 279 -8.70 14.35 -1.99
N ARG A 280 -9.63 15.18 -2.48
CA ARG A 280 -9.75 16.60 -2.10
C ARG A 280 -10.12 16.79 -0.63
N HIS A 281 -10.74 15.80 0.01
CA HIS A 281 -11.12 15.86 1.42
C HIS A 281 -9.99 15.42 2.35
N ARG A 282 -8.98 14.73 1.81
CA ARG A 282 -7.82 14.22 2.56
C ARG A 282 -6.50 14.66 1.92
N PRO A 283 -6.29 15.98 1.72
CA PRO A 283 -5.14 16.50 0.97
C PRO A 283 -3.79 16.18 1.63
N TRP A 284 -3.78 15.88 2.93
CA TRP A 284 -2.57 15.48 3.65
C TRP A 284 -1.97 14.18 3.11
N ILE A 285 -2.77 13.24 2.59
CA ILE A 285 -2.28 11.93 2.10
C ILE A 285 -1.22 12.13 1.02
N ARG A 286 -1.55 12.91 -0.02
CA ARG A 286 -0.61 13.22 -1.10
C ARG A 286 0.55 14.07 -0.60
N LYS A 287 0.28 15.09 0.21
CA LYS A 287 1.30 15.99 0.75
C LYS A 287 2.36 15.21 1.56
N GLU A 288 1.94 14.34 2.45
CA GLU A 288 2.84 13.52 3.28
C GLU A 288 3.60 12.51 2.44
N LYS A 289 2.94 11.86 1.46
CA LYS A 289 3.59 10.97 0.49
C LYS A 289 4.66 11.71 -0.33
N ASP A 290 4.37 12.91 -0.83
CA ASP A 290 5.33 13.74 -1.57
C ASP A 290 6.55 14.10 -0.69
N ILE A 291 6.30 14.50 0.56
CA ILE A 291 7.37 14.79 1.54
C ILE A 291 8.21 13.54 1.78
N MET A 292 7.59 12.39 2.09
CA MET A 292 8.30 11.14 2.35
C MET A 292 9.16 10.72 1.15
N LEU A 293 8.60 10.77 -0.06
CA LEU A 293 9.32 10.44 -1.28
C LEU A 293 10.54 11.34 -1.48
N GLN A 294 10.39 12.64 -1.23
CA GLN A 294 11.50 13.59 -1.33
C GLN A 294 12.57 13.30 -0.29
N LEU A 295 12.20 13.07 0.97
CA LEU A 295 13.15 12.72 2.04
C LEU A 295 13.94 11.45 1.71
N LEU A 296 13.26 10.42 1.19
CA LEU A 296 13.90 9.18 0.80
C LEU A 296 14.85 9.38 -0.39
N LYS A 297 14.46 10.18 -1.40
CA LYS A 297 15.32 10.51 -2.55
C LYS A 297 16.55 11.33 -2.13
N ASP A 298 16.36 12.33 -1.28
CA ASP A 298 17.45 13.14 -0.72
C ASP A 298 18.53 12.24 -0.07
N GLU A 299 18.10 11.30 0.77
CA GLU A 299 19.02 10.38 1.46
C GLU A 299 19.55 9.25 0.55
N ALA A 300 18.79 8.83 -0.47
CA ALA A 300 19.26 7.86 -1.47
C ALA A 300 20.51 8.35 -2.22
N HIS A 301 20.56 9.65 -2.55
CA HIS A 301 21.75 10.27 -3.15
C HIS A 301 22.97 10.25 -2.23
N ARG A 302 22.76 10.20 -0.90
CA ARG A 302 23.82 10.27 0.11
C ARG A 302 24.36 8.89 0.51
N CYS A 303 23.64 7.81 0.22
CA CYS A 303 24.00 6.45 0.62
C CYS A 303 24.33 5.53 -0.57
N GLU A 304 24.80 6.08 -1.69
CA GLU A 304 25.30 5.33 -2.85
C GLU A 304 24.30 4.29 -3.39
N GLY A 305 22.99 4.60 -3.33
CA GLY A 305 21.94 3.70 -3.82
C GLY A 305 21.57 2.55 -2.88
N LYS A 306 22.09 2.52 -1.64
CA LYS A 306 21.65 1.60 -0.58
C LYS A 306 20.19 1.83 -0.18
N LEU A 307 19.73 3.07 -0.21
CA LEU A 307 18.32 3.42 -0.09
C LEU A 307 17.76 3.68 -1.49
N GLN A 308 16.63 3.07 -1.81
CA GLN A 308 15.91 3.32 -3.05
C GLN A 308 14.48 3.71 -2.75
N ALA A 309 13.94 4.66 -3.52
CA ALA A 309 12.54 5.07 -3.40
C ALA A 309 11.91 5.20 -4.77
N THR A 310 10.82 4.46 -4.98
CA THR A 310 10.06 4.46 -6.24
C THR A 310 8.61 4.79 -5.96
N GLU A 311 7.99 5.54 -6.87
CA GLU A 311 6.56 5.77 -6.88
C GLU A 311 5.93 4.99 -8.03
N ARG A 312 4.74 4.42 -7.80
CA ARG A 312 3.93 3.78 -8.82
C ARG A 312 2.49 4.28 -8.73
N PHE A 313 2.08 5.01 -9.76
CA PHE A 313 0.72 5.55 -9.87
C PHE A 313 -0.13 4.65 -10.77
N TYR A 314 -1.24 4.14 -10.23
CA TYR A 314 -2.10 3.19 -10.91
C TYR A 314 -3.42 3.83 -11.33
N PHE A 315 -3.96 3.38 -12.45
CA PHE A 315 -5.27 3.80 -12.96
C PHE A 315 -5.38 5.31 -13.20
N ALA A 316 -4.30 5.95 -13.68
CA ALA A 316 -4.20 7.41 -13.85
C ALA A 316 -5.36 8.02 -14.67
N ASN A 317 -5.87 7.27 -15.64
CA ASN A 317 -6.94 7.70 -16.55
C ASN A 317 -8.36 7.33 -16.07
N SER A 318 -8.49 6.75 -14.87
CA SER A 318 -9.77 6.30 -14.31
C SER A 318 -10.28 7.27 -13.26
N LEU A 319 -11.61 7.39 -13.15
CA LEU A 319 -12.23 8.14 -12.07
C LEU A 319 -11.98 7.45 -10.71
N PRO A 320 -11.80 8.23 -9.62
CA PRO A 320 -11.74 7.71 -8.26
C PRO A 320 -12.90 6.77 -7.94
N SER A 321 -12.62 5.54 -7.52
CA SER A 321 -13.63 4.57 -7.09
C SER A 321 -13.18 3.79 -5.86
N LEU A 322 -14.13 3.16 -5.16
CA LEU A 322 -13.79 2.24 -4.08
C LEU A 322 -13.18 0.95 -4.62
N GLN A 323 -13.60 0.49 -5.81
CA GLN A 323 -13.03 -0.70 -6.43
C GLN A 323 -11.52 -0.54 -6.68
N MET A 324 -11.08 0.60 -7.23
CA MET A 324 -9.66 0.80 -7.53
C MET A 324 -8.77 0.78 -6.28
N HIS A 325 -9.34 1.19 -5.12
CA HIS A 325 -8.65 1.12 -3.83
C HIS A 325 -8.25 -0.32 -3.50
N PHE A 326 -9.10 -1.31 -3.81
CA PHE A 326 -8.79 -2.72 -3.59
C PHE A 326 -8.03 -3.33 -4.78
N GLU A 327 -8.42 -2.99 -6.01
CA GLU A 327 -7.84 -3.54 -7.25
C GLU A 327 -6.33 -3.27 -7.36
N ILE A 328 -5.83 -2.20 -6.76
CA ILE A 328 -4.39 -1.93 -6.66
C ILE A 328 -3.62 -3.05 -5.95
N ILE A 329 -4.22 -3.84 -5.04
CA ILE A 329 -3.56 -4.99 -4.41
C ILE A 329 -3.13 -6.00 -5.48
N GLN A 330 -3.96 -6.19 -6.52
CA GLN A 330 -3.67 -7.08 -7.65
C GLN A 330 -2.80 -6.43 -8.72
N ALA A 331 -2.95 -5.13 -8.96
CA ALA A 331 -2.13 -4.39 -9.94
C ALA A 331 -0.70 -4.13 -9.42
N SER A 332 -0.55 -4.01 -8.11
CA SER A 332 0.75 -3.91 -7.45
C SER A 332 1.46 -5.26 -7.44
N MET A 333 2.77 -5.25 -7.14
CA MET A 333 3.61 -6.45 -7.08
C MET A 333 3.85 -7.19 -8.42
N GLU A 334 3.79 -6.50 -9.57
CA GLU A 334 4.29 -7.11 -10.81
C GLU A 334 5.80 -7.37 -10.74
N VAL A 335 6.17 -8.62 -11.09
CA VAL A 335 7.53 -9.16 -11.09
C VAL A 335 8.42 -8.29 -11.99
N VAL A 336 9.32 -7.53 -11.38
CA VAL A 336 10.51 -7.08 -12.11
C VAL A 336 11.47 -8.25 -12.11
N LEU A 337 11.37 -9.11 -13.13
CA LEU A 337 12.44 -10.06 -13.39
C LEU A 337 13.70 -9.25 -13.73
N PRO A 338 14.87 -9.58 -13.17
CA PRO A 338 16.12 -8.94 -13.59
C PRO A 338 16.32 -9.23 -15.08
N GLY A 339 16.32 -8.19 -15.92
CA GLY A 339 16.62 -8.30 -17.35
C GLY A 339 15.45 -8.15 -18.31
N THR A 340 14.21 -7.97 -17.85
CA THR A 340 13.10 -7.66 -18.78
C THR A 340 12.98 -6.15 -18.97
N VAL A 341 13.47 -5.65 -20.12
CA VAL A 341 13.10 -4.32 -20.61
C VAL A 341 11.62 -4.36 -20.98
N VAL A 342 10.79 -3.72 -20.16
CA VAL A 342 9.39 -3.47 -20.53
C VAL A 342 9.42 -2.31 -21.55
N HIS A 343 9.39 -2.66 -22.84
CA HIS A 343 9.06 -1.69 -23.87
C HIS A 343 7.61 -1.27 -23.67
N GLY A 344 7.40 -0.05 -23.15
CA GLY A 344 6.07 0.54 -23.15
C GLY A 344 5.75 1.50 -22.02
N TRP A 345 6.67 2.34 -21.56
CA TRP A 345 6.31 3.55 -20.80
C TRP A 345 7.26 4.68 -21.18
N LEU A 346 6.75 5.66 -21.94
CA LEU A 346 7.44 6.92 -22.12
C LEU A 346 7.61 7.57 -20.75
N SER A 347 8.85 7.88 -20.39
CA SER A 347 9.19 8.59 -19.16
C SER A 347 8.36 9.85 -19.02
N GLU A 348 7.72 10.01 -17.86
CA GLU A 348 6.90 11.16 -17.45
C GLU A 348 7.66 12.50 -17.43
N THR A 349 8.97 12.47 -17.66
CA THR A 349 9.80 13.65 -17.91
C THR A 349 9.32 14.46 -19.13
N VAL A 350 8.69 13.83 -20.12
CA VAL A 350 8.20 14.51 -21.34
C VAL A 350 6.89 15.27 -21.10
N LEU A 351 6.05 14.84 -20.14
CA LEU A 351 4.76 15.49 -19.87
C LEU A 351 4.88 16.74 -18.96
N ARG A 352 5.95 16.87 -18.18
CA ARG A 352 6.18 18.05 -17.34
C ARG A 352 6.63 19.30 -18.09
N HIS A 353 7.13 19.18 -19.32
CA HIS A 353 7.53 20.34 -20.14
C HIS A 353 6.41 20.87 -21.07
N ALA A 354 5.29 20.16 -21.18
CA ALA A 354 4.21 20.55 -22.09
C ALA A 354 3.05 21.30 -21.40
N MET A 355 3.10 21.52 -20.08
CA MET A 355 1.99 22.12 -19.32
C MET A 355 2.34 23.39 -18.53
N ASP A 356 3.56 23.91 -18.64
CA ASP A 356 3.97 25.12 -17.88
C ASP A 356 4.03 26.42 -18.72
N ASP A 357 3.74 26.37 -20.02
CA ASP A 357 3.64 27.57 -20.86
C ASP A 357 2.37 27.54 -21.71
N THR A 358 1.23 27.97 -21.14
CA THR A 358 0.16 28.54 -21.94
C THR A 358 -0.71 29.48 -21.10
N LEU A 359 -0.53 30.78 -21.37
CA LEU A 359 -1.36 31.86 -20.87
C LEU A 359 -2.83 31.63 -21.27
N LEU A 360 -3.70 31.73 -20.28
CA LEU A 360 -5.16 31.64 -20.40
C LEU A 360 -5.71 32.74 -21.32
N VAL A 361 -6.47 32.33 -22.35
CA VAL A 361 -7.49 33.16 -23.00
C VAL A 361 -8.78 32.32 -23.06
N PRO A 362 -9.93 32.81 -22.57
CA PRO A 362 -11.17 32.04 -22.59
C PRO A 362 -11.76 32.08 -24.01
N VAL A 363 -11.98 30.91 -24.61
CA VAL A 363 -12.79 30.77 -25.82
C VAL A 363 -14.12 30.15 -25.41
N ASN A 364 -15.18 30.95 -25.53
CA ASN A 364 -16.56 30.47 -25.51
C ASN A 364 -16.79 29.61 -26.76
N LEU A 365 -17.22 28.36 -26.57
CA LEU A 365 -17.73 27.53 -27.64
C LEU A 365 -19.17 27.13 -27.30
N ASP A 366 -20.11 27.81 -27.95
CA ASP A 366 -21.50 27.36 -28.08
C ASP A 366 -21.55 26.07 -28.89
N TYR A 367 -22.26 25.05 -28.38
CA TYR A 367 -22.66 23.87 -29.15
C TYR A 367 -24.19 23.77 -29.18
N PRO A 368 -24.77 23.34 -30.32
CA PRO A 368 -26.21 23.29 -30.50
C PRO A 368 -26.84 22.08 -29.81
N SER A 369 -28.08 22.31 -29.38
CA SER A 369 -29.02 21.39 -28.77
C SER A 369 -29.22 20.08 -29.55
N GLY A 370 -28.87 18.97 -28.92
CA GLY A 370 -29.28 17.62 -29.29
C GLY A 370 -29.70 16.85 -28.05
N GLY A 371 -31.00 16.57 -27.93
CA GLY A 371 -31.60 15.98 -26.74
C GLY A 371 -31.12 14.55 -26.46
N CYS A 372 -30.77 14.30 -25.21
CA CYS A 372 -30.74 12.95 -24.64
C CYS A 372 -31.37 13.03 -23.24
N VAL A 373 -32.31 12.12 -23.00
CA VAL A 373 -33.15 12.04 -21.80
C VAL A 373 -32.28 11.68 -20.59
N ILE A 374 -32.29 12.53 -19.56
CA ILE A 374 -31.65 12.29 -18.26
C ILE A 374 -32.61 11.45 -17.41
N PRO A 375 -32.19 10.30 -16.81
CA PRO A 375 -33.00 9.64 -15.80
C PRO A 375 -32.96 10.44 -14.48
N ASP A 376 -34.10 10.47 -13.83
CA ASP A 376 -34.49 11.32 -12.70
C ASP A 376 -33.47 11.34 -11.54
N ALA A 377 -33.28 12.51 -10.94
CA ALA A 377 -32.31 12.77 -9.87
C ALA A 377 -32.82 12.35 -8.47
N SER A 378 -33.60 11.27 -8.39
CA SER A 378 -34.16 10.74 -7.14
C SER A 378 -33.42 9.51 -6.58
N ASP A 379 -32.52 8.88 -7.34
CA ASP A 379 -31.89 7.62 -6.92
C ASP A 379 -30.47 7.77 -6.32
N ALA A 380 -29.94 8.99 -6.24
CA ALA A 380 -28.61 9.25 -5.65
C ALA A 380 -28.64 9.63 -4.15
N LEU A 381 -29.82 9.63 -3.52
CA LEU A 381 -30.03 10.12 -2.14
C LEU A 381 -30.39 9.03 -1.13
N ALA A 382 -30.33 7.75 -1.51
CA ALA A 382 -30.63 6.62 -0.64
C ALA A 382 -29.39 5.85 -0.18
N MET A 383 -28.34 6.51 0.35
CA MET A 383 -27.21 5.82 1.02
C MET A 383 -26.54 6.62 2.16
N PHE A 384 -27.22 7.60 2.75
CA PHE A 384 -26.73 8.23 3.98
C PHE A 384 -27.78 8.11 5.09
N ASP A 385 -27.39 7.37 6.13
CA ASP A 385 -28.15 7.21 7.37
C ASP A 385 -28.32 8.58 8.06
N ASP A 386 -29.56 8.91 8.45
CA ASP A 386 -30.03 10.22 8.94
C ASP A 386 -29.31 10.72 10.22
N ASN A 387 -28.44 9.90 10.82
CA ASN A 387 -27.64 10.28 11.98
C ASN A 387 -26.37 11.07 11.67
N TYR A 388 -26.00 11.25 10.39
CA TYR A 388 -24.76 11.96 10.03
C TYR A 388 -24.89 13.50 10.01
N LEU A 389 -26.12 14.04 9.96
CA LEU A 389 -26.37 15.48 9.84
C LEU A 389 -26.67 16.21 11.16
N GLN A 390 -26.65 15.54 12.32
CA GLN A 390 -27.11 16.15 13.58
C GLN A 390 -26.02 16.68 14.54
N GLN A 391 -24.71 16.62 14.24
CA GLN A 391 -23.70 16.90 15.28
C GLN A 391 -22.61 17.94 14.96
N SER A 392 -22.87 18.94 14.11
CA SER A 392 -21.92 20.08 14.00
C SER A 392 -22.60 21.44 13.73
N PRO A 393 -22.57 22.38 14.70
CA PRO A 393 -23.14 23.73 14.54
C PRO A 393 -22.41 24.62 13.51
N SER A 394 -21.21 24.25 13.06
CA SER A 394 -20.42 25.05 12.10
C SER A 394 -20.91 24.94 10.66
N PHE A 395 -21.71 23.93 10.32
CA PHE A 395 -22.20 23.70 8.95
C PHE A 395 -23.39 24.60 8.56
N ARG A 396 -24.26 24.96 9.54
CA ARG A 396 -25.44 25.82 9.26
C ARG A 396 -25.10 27.26 8.87
N ARG A 397 -23.96 27.80 9.31
CA ARG A 397 -23.56 29.17 8.95
C ARG A 397 -23.01 29.30 7.53
N SER A 398 -22.47 28.21 6.96
CA SER A 398 -21.90 28.23 5.60
C SER A 398 -22.98 28.06 4.52
N LEU A 399 -24.07 27.32 4.79
CA LEU A 399 -25.17 27.17 3.84
C LEU A 399 -26.03 28.43 3.69
N ALA A 400 -26.23 29.21 4.76
CA ALA A 400 -27.01 30.45 4.70
C ALA A 400 -26.27 31.61 3.99
N ALA A 401 -24.94 31.56 3.93
CA ALA A 401 -24.14 32.56 3.22
C ALA A 401 -24.11 32.33 1.70
N ASN A 402 -24.29 31.08 1.25
CA ASN A 402 -24.22 30.72 -0.16
C ASN A 402 -25.58 30.80 -0.90
N SER A 403 -26.71 30.82 -0.19
CA SER A 403 -28.02 31.01 -0.83
C SER A 403 -28.31 32.45 -1.25
N VAL A 404 -27.59 33.44 -0.69
CA VAL A 404 -27.73 34.87 -1.05
C VAL A 404 -26.91 35.22 -2.31
N PHE A 405 -25.84 34.49 -2.60
CA PHE A 405 -25.00 34.73 -3.78
C PHE A 405 -25.54 34.13 -5.08
N VAL A 406 -26.32 33.04 -4.99
CA VAL A 406 -26.88 32.36 -6.17
C VAL A 406 -28.11 33.10 -6.72
N ALA A 407 -28.80 33.92 -5.92
CA ALA A 407 -29.95 34.71 -6.37
C ALA A 407 -29.57 36.00 -7.14
N ALA A 408 -28.33 36.48 -7.03
CA ALA A 408 -27.89 37.73 -7.67
C ALA A 408 -27.32 37.54 -9.09
N ALA A 409 -26.95 36.32 -9.47
CA ALA A 409 -26.35 36.04 -10.78
C ALA A 409 -27.38 35.70 -11.89
N ALA A 410 -28.66 35.58 -11.55
CA ALA A 410 -29.73 35.21 -12.49
C ALA A 410 -30.48 36.42 -13.11
N ALA A 411 -30.07 37.66 -12.82
CA ALA A 411 -30.73 38.85 -13.33
C ALA A 411 -29.70 39.84 -13.92
N ASN A 412 -29.19 39.55 -15.13
CA ASN A 412 -28.74 40.54 -16.12
C ASN A 412 -28.16 39.85 -17.36
N VAL A 413 -29.04 39.48 -18.29
CA VAL A 413 -28.67 39.30 -19.70
C VAL A 413 -29.72 40.03 -20.53
N THR A 414 -29.35 41.20 -21.05
CA THR A 414 -30.03 41.86 -22.17
C THR A 414 -29.02 42.11 -23.26
N THR A 415 -29.49 41.90 -24.48
CA THR A 415 -28.79 41.84 -25.76
C THR A 415 -28.32 43.22 -26.25
N SER A 416 -27.21 43.27 -27.00
CA SER A 416 -27.13 44.05 -28.25
C SER A 416 -25.93 43.64 -29.09
N ALA A 417 -26.11 43.74 -30.41
CA ALA A 417 -25.20 43.36 -31.46
C ALA A 417 -24.43 44.58 -31.94
N GLU A 418 -23.10 44.55 -31.86
CA GLU A 418 -22.14 45.36 -32.61
C GLU A 418 -20.74 44.98 -32.13
N GLU A 419 -19.97 44.25 -32.93
CA GLU A 419 -18.49 44.28 -32.98
C GLU A 419 -17.93 43.16 -33.90
N ASP A 420 -18.42 43.08 -35.15
CA ASP A 420 -17.99 42.08 -36.14
C ASP A 420 -17.15 42.68 -37.29
N GLU A 421 -16.38 43.74 -37.02
CA GLU A 421 -15.54 44.37 -38.06
C GLU A 421 -14.18 44.86 -37.53
N LYS A 422 -13.46 43.98 -36.82
CA LYS A 422 -12.05 44.22 -36.47
C LYS A 422 -11.13 42.99 -36.44
N LEU A 423 -11.62 41.80 -36.81
CA LEU A 423 -10.87 40.54 -36.74
C LEU A 423 -10.38 40.00 -38.11
N ARG A 424 -10.13 40.89 -39.09
CA ARG A 424 -9.66 40.50 -40.45
C ARG A 424 -8.26 40.99 -40.83
N ARG A 425 -7.48 41.53 -39.92
CA ARG A 425 -6.09 41.93 -40.20
C ARG A 425 -5.18 41.60 -39.03
N THR A 426 -4.51 40.44 -39.14
CA THR A 426 -3.14 40.05 -38.72
C THR A 426 -3.10 38.67 -38.05
N CYS A 427 -2.57 37.66 -38.76
CA CYS A 427 -1.64 36.67 -38.18
C CYS A 427 -1.21 35.62 -39.24
N PRO A 428 0.07 35.61 -39.68
CA PRO A 428 0.61 34.55 -40.53
C PRO A 428 0.80 33.20 -39.81
N LEU A 429 0.55 33.12 -38.49
CA LEU A 429 0.72 31.90 -37.69
C LEU A 429 -0.38 30.84 -37.92
N LEU A 430 -1.57 31.26 -38.35
CA LEU A 430 -2.71 30.34 -38.53
C LEU A 430 -2.59 29.48 -39.80
N LEU A 431 -1.88 29.96 -40.83
CA LEU A 431 -1.60 29.18 -42.04
C LEU A 431 -0.55 28.08 -41.80
N LEU A 432 0.39 28.30 -40.87
CA LEU A 432 1.44 27.32 -40.55
C LEU A 432 0.89 26.13 -39.76
N LEU A 433 -0.09 26.36 -38.87
CA LEU A 433 -0.77 25.31 -38.11
C LEU A 433 -1.72 24.47 -38.98
N LEU A 434 -2.32 25.06 -40.01
CA LEU A 434 -3.15 24.33 -40.99
C LEU A 434 -2.33 23.43 -41.92
N HIS A 435 -1.06 23.76 -42.21
CA HIS A 435 -0.18 22.88 -42.98
C HIS A 435 0.43 21.73 -42.15
N LEU A 436 0.71 21.93 -40.87
CA LEU A 436 1.17 20.85 -39.98
C LEU A 436 0.06 19.84 -39.64
N GLY A 437 -1.19 20.30 -39.54
CA GLY A 437 -2.36 19.44 -39.29
C GLY A 437 -2.77 18.55 -40.47
N LEU A 438 -2.50 18.97 -41.72
CA LEU A 438 -2.78 18.14 -42.90
C LEU A 438 -1.75 17.03 -43.13
N PHE A 439 -0.51 17.21 -42.68
CA PHE A 439 0.57 16.22 -42.87
C PHE A 439 0.39 14.97 -41.99
N PHE A 440 -0.25 15.10 -40.83
CA PHE A 440 -0.52 13.96 -39.92
C PHE A 440 -1.75 13.13 -40.29
N ARG A 441 -2.62 13.62 -41.19
CA ARG A 441 -3.80 12.88 -41.66
C ARG A 441 -3.57 12.04 -42.91
N LEU A 442 -2.35 12.04 -43.46
CA LEU A 442 -1.96 11.23 -44.63
C LEU A 442 -1.02 10.07 -44.27
N MET A 443 -0.76 9.82 -42.98
CA MET A 443 0.05 8.70 -42.48
C MET A 443 -0.62 7.91 -41.34
N ILE A 444 -1.94 7.74 -41.40
CA ILE A 444 -2.69 6.70 -40.67
C ILE A 444 -3.61 6.00 -41.65
#